data_AF-A0A244CP07-F1
#
_entry.id   AF-A0A244CP07-F1
#
_cell.length_a   1.000
_cell.length_b   1.000
_cell.length_c   1.000
_cell.angle_alpha   90.00
_cell.angle_beta   90.00
_cell.angle_gamma   90.00
#
_symmetry.space_group_name_H-M   'P 1'
#
loop_
_entity.id
_entity.type
_entity.pdbx_description
1 polymer ?
#
loop_
_entity_poly.entity_id
_entity_poly.type
_entity_poly.pdbx_seq_one_letter_code
_entity_poly.pdbx_strand_id
1 'polypeptide(L)'
;MTLSCTLCDSTEVTHFFTDKHREYVQCKQCSLVFVPAQFHLTAEQEKALYDKHENHIEDKGYQAFLSRVVSPLQTYIAPQSDGLDFGCGPGPALAHMLTGLGHTMSVYDIFYAPQTDVLTTQYDFVTCTEVIEHFHTPAKEWTILTELVKPQGTLAVMTKLVIDKDRFSNWHYKSDLTHVSFFSQTTFKFLAQRDGLSVEFFGNDVILFKKP
;
A
#
# COMPACT_ATOMS: atom_id res chain seq x y z
N MET A 1 -3.99 -13.83 -25.34
CA MET A 1 -3.63 -14.22 -23.96
C MET A 1 -4.80 -13.84 -23.07
N THR A 2 -5.23 -14.71 -22.17
CA THR A 2 -6.20 -14.39 -21.12
C THR A 2 -5.52 -13.53 -20.07
N LEU A 3 -6.16 -12.42 -19.69
CA LEU A 3 -5.66 -11.54 -18.63
C LEU A 3 -5.88 -12.21 -17.27
N SER A 4 -4.82 -12.33 -16.47
CA SER A 4 -4.88 -12.84 -15.09
C SER A 4 -4.81 -11.68 -14.09
N CYS A 5 -5.39 -11.88 -12.91
CA CYS A 5 -5.29 -10.95 -11.80
C CYS A 5 -3.85 -10.86 -11.27
N THR A 6 -3.33 -9.65 -11.10
CA THR A 6 -1.95 -9.39 -10.65
C THR A 6 -1.71 -9.64 -9.14
N LEU A 7 -2.74 -10.04 -8.39
CA LEU A 7 -2.68 -10.31 -6.95
C LEU A 7 -2.93 -11.77 -6.56
N CYS A 8 -3.84 -12.46 -7.27
CA CYS A 8 -4.24 -13.84 -6.93
C CYS A 8 -4.19 -14.80 -8.12
N ASP A 9 -3.65 -14.38 -9.27
CA ASP A 9 -3.46 -15.16 -10.50
C ASP A 9 -4.73 -15.72 -11.16
N SER A 10 -5.91 -15.44 -10.60
CA SER A 10 -7.21 -15.83 -11.16
C SER A 10 -7.38 -15.29 -12.58
N THR A 11 -7.88 -16.13 -13.48
CA THR A 11 -8.24 -15.76 -14.86
C THR A 11 -9.66 -15.20 -14.96
N GLU A 12 -10.43 -15.18 -13.87
CA GLU A 12 -11.78 -14.63 -13.82
C GLU A 12 -11.74 -13.11 -13.67
N VAL A 13 -11.30 -12.43 -14.72
CA VAL A 13 -11.17 -10.98 -14.80
C VAL A 13 -12.23 -10.42 -15.74
N THR A 14 -12.93 -9.37 -15.31
CA THR A 14 -13.95 -8.69 -16.12
C THR A 14 -13.71 -7.21 -16.22
N HIS A 15 -14.20 -6.58 -17.29
CA HIS A 15 -14.23 -5.13 -17.41
C HIS A 15 -14.92 -4.48 -16.21
N PHE A 16 -14.31 -3.42 -15.67
CA PHE A 16 -14.85 -2.67 -14.55
C PHE A 16 -15.26 -1.26 -14.99
N PHE A 17 -14.33 -0.51 -15.57
CA PHE A 17 -14.53 0.88 -15.98
C PHE A 17 -13.52 1.28 -17.08
N THR A 18 -13.81 2.34 -17.83
CA THR A 18 -12.86 2.92 -18.79
C THR A 18 -12.94 4.43 -18.66
N ASP A 19 -11.79 5.09 -18.50
CA ASP A 19 -11.70 6.55 -18.59
C ASP A 19 -11.12 6.97 -19.95
N LYS A 20 -10.75 8.25 -20.07
CA LYS A 20 -10.17 8.82 -21.29
C LYS A 20 -8.79 8.27 -21.68
N HIS A 21 -8.09 7.62 -20.74
CA HIS A 21 -6.69 7.21 -20.86
C HIS A 21 -6.53 5.69 -20.87
N ARG A 22 -7.29 4.98 -20.03
CA ARG A 22 -7.07 3.56 -19.76
C ARG A 22 -8.34 2.83 -19.34
N GLU A 23 -8.29 1.51 -19.50
CA GLU A 23 -9.30 0.60 -18.96
C GLU A 23 -8.89 0.07 -17.59
N TYR A 24 -9.91 -0.26 -16.80
CA TYR A 24 -9.80 -0.87 -15.50
C TYR A 24 -10.59 -2.16 -15.54
N VAL A 25 -9.99 -3.22 -15.01
CA VAL A 25 -10.60 -4.55 -14.91
C VAL A 25 -10.69 -4.94 -13.45
N GLN A 26 -11.59 -5.86 -13.12
CA GLN A 26 -11.78 -6.37 -11.77
C GLN A 26 -11.69 -7.89 -11.75
N CYS A 27 -10.95 -8.43 -10.79
CA CYS A 27 -10.93 -9.85 -10.50
C CYS A 27 -12.19 -10.27 -9.74
N LYS A 28 -12.89 -11.31 -10.19
CA LYS A 28 -14.07 -11.86 -9.50
C LYS A 28 -13.73 -12.60 -8.20
N GLN A 29 -12.50 -13.06 -8.04
CA GLN A 29 -12.07 -13.83 -6.87
C GLN A 29 -11.65 -12.93 -5.71
N CYS A 30 -10.70 -12.01 -5.91
CA CYS A 30 -10.19 -11.14 -4.85
C CYS A 30 -10.76 -9.71 -4.88
N SER A 31 -11.64 -9.40 -5.84
CA SER A 31 -12.24 -8.06 -6.03
C SER A 31 -11.26 -6.93 -6.34
N LEU A 32 -9.96 -7.20 -6.55
CA LEU A 32 -8.99 -6.19 -6.95
C LEU A 32 -9.41 -5.56 -8.27
N VAL A 33 -9.46 -4.22 -8.31
CA VAL A 33 -9.55 -3.45 -9.55
C VAL A 33 -8.14 -3.08 -9.95
N PHE A 34 -7.73 -3.34 -11.19
CA PHE A 34 -6.38 -3.07 -11.66
C PHE A 34 -6.35 -2.63 -13.12
N VAL A 35 -5.24 -2.01 -13.50
CA VAL A 35 -4.96 -1.50 -14.84
C VAL A 35 -4.11 -2.54 -15.58
N PRO A 36 -4.47 -2.95 -16.82
CA PRO A 36 -3.63 -3.84 -17.61
C PRO A 36 -2.24 -3.25 -17.93
N ALA A 37 -1.21 -4.10 -17.97
CA ALA A 37 0.20 -3.69 -18.08
C ALA A 37 0.52 -2.80 -19.30
N GLN A 38 -0.24 -2.92 -20.38
CA GLN A 38 -0.07 -2.08 -21.58
C GLN A 38 -0.34 -0.58 -21.34
N PHE A 39 -0.97 -0.21 -20.22
CA PHE A 39 -1.22 1.18 -19.82
C PHE A 39 -0.30 1.66 -18.68
N HIS A 40 0.63 0.81 -18.21
CA HIS A 40 1.54 1.20 -17.14
C HIS A 40 2.58 2.19 -17.67
N LEU A 41 2.95 3.14 -16.81
CA LEU A 41 4.07 4.03 -17.09
C LEU A 41 5.38 3.25 -16.98
N THR A 42 6.41 3.74 -17.68
CA THR A 42 7.79 3.30 -17.44
C THR A 42 8.28 3.80 -16.08
N ALA A 43 9.25 3.12 -15.47
CA ALA A 43 9.82 3.54 -14.19
C ALA A 43 10.37 4.97 -14.24
N GLU A 44 10.95 5.39 -15.36
CA GLU A 44 11.44 6.76 -15.57
C GLU A 44 10.29 7.78 -15.55
N GLN A 45 9.15 7.44 -16.15
CA GLN A 45 7.96 8.30 -16.15
C GLN A 45 7.31 8.38 -14.77
N GLU A 46 7.23 7.27 -14.03
CA GLU A 46 6.72 7.25 -12.66
C GLU A 46 7.59 8.12 -11.76
N LYS A 47 8.92 7.93 -11.80
CA LYS A 47 9.84 8.75 -11.01
C LYS A 47 9.73 10.24 -11.34
N ALA A 48 9.57 10.59 -12.63
CA ALA A 48 9.40 11.99 -13.03
C ALA A 48 8.08 12.62 -12.52
N LEU A 49 7.07 11.81 -12.20
CA LEU A 49 5.86 12.27 -11.50
C LEU A 49 6.11 12.41 -10.00
N TYR A 50 6.75 11.42 -9.37
CA TYR A 50 7.09 11.48 -7.94
C TYR A 50 8.03 12.63 -7.58
N ASP A 51 8.97 12.97 -8.46
CA ASP A 51 9.87 14.11 -8.26
C ASP A 51 9.14 15.47 -8.21
N LYS A 52 7.84 15.52 -8.53
CA LYS A 52 6.98 16.70 -8.37
C LYS A 52 6.27 16.77 -7.02
N HIS A 53 6.35 15.72 -6.20
CA HIS A 53 5.72 15.70 -4.88
C HIS A 53 6.59 16.42 -3.85
N GLU A 54 6.01 17.43 -3.19
CA GLU A 54 6.64 18.16 -2.09
C GLU A 54 6.10 17.64 -0.74
N ASN A 55 6.62 16.49 -0.28
CA ASN A 55 6.28 15.95 1.03
C ASN A 55 7.27 16.46 2.07
N HIS A 56 6.95 17.59 2.72
CA HIS A 56 7.78 18.17 3.77
C HIS A 56 7.46 17.57 5.14
N ILE A 57 8.48 17.12 5.87
CA ILE A 57 8.34 16.52 7.21
C ILE A 57 7.67 17.48 8.20
N GLU A 58 7.86 18.78 8.04
CA GLU A 58 7.30 19.83 8.91
C GLU A 58 5.87 20.25 8.52
N ASP A 59 5.33 19.75 7.41
CA ASP A 59 3.97 20.07 6.98
C ASP A 59 2.96 19.44 7.95
N LYS A 60 2.24 20.29 8.69
CA LYS A 60 1.24 19.87 9.67
C LYS A 60 0.04 19.15 9.05
N GLY A 61 -0.34 19.51 7.83
CA GLY A 61 -1.40 18.82 7.08
C GLY A 61 -0.97 17.41 6.71
N TYR A 62 0.27 17.25 6.27
CA TYR A 62 0.84 15.93 5.96
C TYR A 62 1.04 15.08 7.21
N GLN A 63 1.55 15.65 8.31
CA GLN A 63 1.62 14.95 9.59
C GLN A 63 0.24 14.52 10.08
N ALA A 64 -0.79 15.38 9.98
CA ALA A 64 -2.15 15.04 10.37
C ALA A 64 -2.73 13.91 9.48
N PHE A 65 -2.38 13.90 8.19
CA PHE A 65 -2.73 12.81 7.28
C PHE A 65 -2.09 11.49 7.71
N LEU A 66 -0.80 11.48 8.03
CA LEU A 66 -0.06 10.30 8.51
C LEU A 66 -0.48 9.86 9.91
N SER A 67 -0.92 10.79 10.77
CA SER A 67 -1.44 10.45 12.10
C SER A 67 -2.62 9.48 12.05
N ARG A 68 -3.34 9.42 10.92
CA ARG A 68 -4.46 8.49 10.74
C ARG A 68 -4.02 7.03 10.82
N VAL A 69 -2.82 6.68 10.35
CA VAL A 69 -2.25 5.33 10.52
C VAL A 69 -1.49 5.20 11.84
N VAL A 70 -0.79 6.24 12.28
CA VAL A 70 0.02 6.20 13.51
C VAL A 70 -0.86 5.97 14.73
N SER A 71 -1.98 6.71 14.87
CA SER A 71 -2.84 6.63 16.05
C SER A 71 -3.38 5.22 16.33
N PRO A 72 -3.98 4.50 15.37
CA PRO A 72 -4.38 3.11 15.61
C PRO A 72 -3.16 2.20 15.74
N LEU A 73 -2.10 2.36 14.94
CA LEU A 73 -0.93 1.48 15.01
C LEU A 73 -0.30 1.42 16.41
N GLN A 74 -0.25 2.54 17.14
CA GLN A 74 0.29 2.60 18.51
C GLN A 74 -0.41 1.67 19.50
N THR A 75 -1.66 1.27 19.26
CA THR A 75 -2.37 0.32 20.14
C THR A 75 -2.03 -1.14 19.83
N TYR A 76 -1.34 -1.41 18.72
CA TYR A 76 -0.98 -2.76 18.24
C TYR A 76 0.50 -3.09 18.38
N ILE A 77 1.33 -2.12 18.73
CA ILE A 77 2.79 -2.26 18.84
C ILE A 77 3.25 -1.99 20.27
N ALA A 78 4.31 -2.67 20.69
CA ALA A 78 4.91 -2.44 22.00
C ALA A 78 5.73 -1.13 21.97
N PRO A 79 5.93 -0.48 23.13
CA PRO A 79 6.90 0.60 23.24
C PRO A 79 8.28 0.15 22.75
N GLN A 80 9.02 1.06 22.09
CA GLN A 80 10.40 0.81 21.63
C GLN A 80 10.55 -0.36 20.62
N SER A 81 9.48 -0.68 19.89
CA SER A 81 9.52 -1.64 18.79
C SER A 81 10.39 -1.21 17.60
N ASP A 82 10.87 -2.21 16.85
CA ASP A 82 11.58 -2.05 15.59
C ASP A 82 10.59 -2.08 14.41
N GLY A 83 10.63 -1.06 13.56
CA GLY A 83 9.72 -0.88 12.43
C GLY A 83 10.42 -0.65 11.10
N LEU A 84 9.70 -0.91 10.01
CA LEU A 84 10.09 -0.53 8.64
C LEU A 84 9.01 0.34 8.01
N ASP A 85 9.43 1.45 7.41
CA ASP A 85 8.59 2.23 6.50
C ASP A 85 8.86 1.85 5.04
N PHE A 86 7.92 1.12 4.43
CA PHE A 86 8.02 0.60 3.06
C PHE A 86 7.36 1.56 2.07
N GLY A 87 8.15 2.07 1.13
CA GLY A 87 7.77 3.14 0.20
C GLY A 87 7.80 4.52 0.87
N CYS A 88 8.87 4.81 1.60
CA CYS A 88 8.97 5.99 2.45
C CYS A 88 9.09 7.33 1.69
N GLY A 89 9.34 7.31 0.38
CA GLY A 89 9.51 8.50 -0.44
C GLY A 89 10.80 9.31 -0.13
N PRO A 90 10.92 10.54 -0.68
CA PRO A 90 12.13 11.38 -0.53
C PRO A 90 12.33 12.00 0.86
N GLY A 91 11.27 12.02 1.68
CA GLY A 91 11.28 12.60 3.02
C GLY A 91 10.43 11.74 3.95
N PRO A 92 11.03 10.77 4.69
CA PRO A 92 10.30 9.73 5.41
C PRO A 92 9.67 10.27 6.69
N ALA A 93 8.64 11.12 6.55
CA ALA A 93 7.98 11.82 7.64
C ALA A 93 7.32 10.83 8.62
N LEU A 94 6.77 9.72 8.11
CA LEU A 94 6.17 8.68 8.95
C LEU A 94 7.21 8.02 9.85
N ALA A 95 8.34 7.60 9.28
CA ALA A 95 9.47 7.08 10.06
C ALA A 95 9.94 8.09 11.12
N HIS A 96 10.06 9.38 10.77
CA HIS A 96 10.44 10.42 11.72
C HIS A 96 9.43 10.55 12.88
N MET A 97 8.13 10.55 12.59
CA MET A 97 7.07 10.59 13.60
C MET A 97 7.16 9.39 14.55
N LEU A 98 7.32 8.18 14.01
CA LEU A 98 7.41 6.95 14.80
C LEU A 98 8.69 6.87 15.63
N THR A 99 9.82 7.38 15.12
CA THR A 99 11.03 7.56 15.92
C THR A 99 10.83 8.57 17.05
N GLY A 100 10.11 9.66 16.82
CA GLY A 100 9.72 10.62 17.87
C GLY A 100 8.85 10.01 18.97
N LEU A 101 8.15 8.90 18.68
CA LEU A 101 7.37 8.11 19.64
C LEU A 101 8.21 7.02 20.34
N GLY A 102 9.50 6.93 20.04
CA GLY A 102 10.45 6.04 20.71
C GLY A 102 10.74 4.73 19.97
N HIS A 103 10.27 4.56 18.72
CA HIS A 103 10.54 3.37 17.91
C HIS A 103 11.84 3.47 17.11
N THR A 104 12.47 2.33 16.85
CA THR A 104 13.58 2.24 15.90
C THR A 104 13.01 2.06 14.49
N MET A 105 13.39 2.89 13.53
CA MET A 105 12.85 2.82 12.17
C MET A 105 13.94 2.55 11.12
N SER A 106 13.71 1.53 10.31
CA SER A 106 14.30 1.37 8.98
C SER A 106 13.39 2.01 7.92
N VAL A 107 13.95 2.33 6.76
CA VAL A 107 13.19 2.88 5.62
C VAL A 107 13.58 2.17 4.33
N TYR A 108 12.63 2.03 3.42
CA TYR A 108 12.86 1.50 2.07
C TYR A 108 12.01 2.25 1.05
N ASP A 109 12.58 2.57 -0.09
CA ASP A 109 11.87 3.09 -1.26
C ASP A 109 12.68 2.81 -2.52
N ILE A 110 12.03 2.33 -3.58
CA ILE A 110 12.74 1.92 -4.81
C ILE A 110 13.52 3.06 -5.48
N PHE A 111 13.10 4.31 -5.30
CA PHE A 111 13.74 5.49 -5.90
C PHE A 111 14.57 6.29 -4.89
N TYR A 112 14.11 6.39 -3.64
CA TYR A 112 14.67 7.33 -2.66
C TYR A 112 15.48 6.67 -1.54
N ALA A 113 15.25 5.38 -1.25
CA ALA A 113 15.98 4.59 -0.26
C ALA A 113 16.12 3.12 -0.72
N PRO A 114 16.88 2.86 -1.81
CA PRO A 114 16.85 1.59 -2.54
C PRO A 114 17.67 0.47 -1.88
N GLN A 115 18.14 0.65 -0.64
CA GLN A 115 18.94 -0.32 0.07
C GLN A 115 18.09 -1.54 0.40
N THR A 116 18.35 -2.69 -0.23
CA THR A 116 17.54 -3.90 -0.05
C THR A 116 17.89 -4.72 1.19
N ASP A 117 18.98 -4.42 1.89
CA ASP A 117 19.40 -5.13 3.10
C ASP A 117 18.33 -5.05 4.21
N VAL A 118 17.56 -3.96 4.25
CA VAL A 118 16.43 -3.80 5.19
C VAL A 118 15.27 -4.76 4.88
N LEU A 119 15.25 -5.36 3.68
CA LEU A 119 14.24 -6.34 3.26
C LEU A 119 14.63 -7.79 3.63
N THR A 120 15.81 -8.02 4.24
CA THR A 120 16.26 -9.35 4.65
C THR A 120 16.10 -9.60 6.15
N THR A 121 15.44 -8.70 6.87
CA THR A 121 15.16 -8.79 8.31
C THR A 121 13.67 -8.70 8.58
N GLN A 122 13.25 -9.09 9.79
CA GLN A 122 11.87 -8.97 10.23
C GLN A 122 11.69 -7.89 11.29
N TYR A 123 10.53 -7.24 11.28
CA TYR A 123 10.18 -6.10 12.12
C TYR A 123 8.98 -6.43 13.01
N ASP A 124 8.89 -5.76 14.16
CA ASP A 124 7.70 -5.83 15.02
C ASP A 124 6.50 -5.21 14.32
N PHE A 125 6.74 -4.22 13.46
CA PHE A 125 5.73 -3.69 12.54
C PHE A 125 6.32 -3.20 11.22
N VAL A 126 5.48 -3.19 10.18
CA VAL A 126 5.81 -2.63 8.86
C VAL A 126 4.70 -1.67 8.45
N THR A 127 5.06 -0.49 7.93
CA THR A 127 4.11 0.47 7.35
C THR A 127 4.24 0.48 5.83
N CYS A 128 3.11 0.67 5.13
CA CYS A 128 3.02 0.81 3.68
C CYS A 128 1.90 1.82 3.38
N THR A 129 2.25 3.10 3.23
CA THR A 129 1.29 4.21 3.19
C THR A 129 1.34 4.97 1.89
N GLU A 130 0.24 4.98 1.14
CA GLU A 130 0.12 5.53 -0.22
C GLU A 130 1.18 4.94 -1.18
N VAL A 131 1.32 3.62 -1.16
CA VAL A 131 2.36 2.86 -1.86
C VAL A 131 1.78 1.66 -2.59
N ILE A 132 0.90 0.90 -1.92
CA ILE A 132 0.36 -0.36 -2.43
C ILE A 132 -0.42 -0.19 -3.74
N GLU A 133 -1.02 0.98 -3.97
CA GLU A 133 -1.75 1.31 -5.18
C GLU A 133 -0.86 1.41 -6.44
N HIS A 134 0.44 1.58 -6.24
CA HIS A 134 1.45 1.68 -7.30
C HIS A 134 2.05 0.32 -7.66
N PHE A 135 1.69 -0.76 -6.97
CA PHE A 135 2.27 -2.08 -7.24
C PHE A 135 1.77 -2.62 -8.58
N HIS A 136 2.70 -2.87 -9.50
CA HIS A 136 2.43 -3.53 -10.79
C HIS A 136 2.17 -5.02 -10.60
N THR A 137 2.82 -5.64 -9.60
CA THR A 137 2.77 -7.08 -9.30
C THR A 137 2.37 -7.37 -7.85
N PRO A 138 1.25 -6.81 -7.34
CA PRO A 138 0.95 -6.75 -5.91
C PRO A 138 0.97 -8.09 -5.19
N ALA A 139 0.81 -9.24 -5.87
CA ALA A 139 1.09 -10.55 -5.29
C ALA A 139 2.50 -10.65 -4.68
N LYS A 140 3.53 -10.24 -5.43
CA LYS A 140 4.94 -10.27 -5.03
C LYS A 140 5.20 -9.31 -3.88
N GLU A 141 4.79 -8.05 -4.03
CA GLU A 141 5.02 -7.05 -2.98
C GLU A 141 4.26 -7.38 -1.69
N TRP A 142 3.06 -7.95 -1.79
CA TRP A 142 2.32 -8.43 -0.62
C TRP A 142 3.05 -9.57 0.11
N THR A 143 3.61 -10.54 -0.63
CA THR A 143 4.47 -11.58 -0.05
C THR A 143 5.65 -10.96 0.70
N ILE A 144 6.36 -10.00 0.09
CA ILE A 144 7.46 -9.29 0.75
C ILE A 144 6.97 -8.62 2.04
N LEU A 145 5.92 -7.79 1.97
CA LEU A 145 5.38 -7.07 3.14
C LEU A 145 5.04 -8.03 4.29
N THR A 146 4.39 -9.15 4.00
CA THR A 146 3.99 -10.12 5.03
C THR A 146 5.15 -10.94 5.59
N GLU A 147 6.19 -11.21 4.79
CA GLU A 147 7.42 -11.88 5.24
C GLU A 147 8.29 -11.02 6.15
N LEU A 148 8.28 -9.69 5.93
CA LEU A 148 8.99 -8.70 6.76
C LEU A 148 8.40 -8.53 8.15
N VAL A 149 7.16 -8.99 8.39
CA VAL A 149 6.52 -8.89 9.70
C VAL A 149 6.85 -10.12 10.54
N LYS A 150 7.34 -9.91 11.76
CA LYS A 150 7.56 -10.99 12.75
C LYS A 150 6.25 -11.70 13.10
N PRO A 151 6.27 -12.97 13.57
CA PRO A 151 5.12 -13.54 14.27
C PRO A 151 4.63 -12.60 15.36
N GLN A 152 3.32 -12.46 15.52
CA GLN A 152 2.71 -11.46 16.41
C GLN A 152 3.06 -10.00 16.07
N GLY A 153 3.63 -9.71 14.89
CA GLY A 153 3.86 -8.36 14.39
C GLY A 153 2.68 -7.79 13.63
N THR A 154 2.76 -6.50 13.29
CA THR A 154 1.66 -5.76 12.64
C THR A 154 2.08 -5.21 11.27
N LEU A 155 1.28 -5.43 10.24
CA LEU A 155 1.38 -4.70 8.96
C LEU A 155 0.34 -3.60 8.93
N ALA A 156 0.76 -2.34 8.76
CA ALA A 156 -0.11 -1.20 8.61
C ALA A 156 -0.10 -0.71 7.16
N VAL A 157 -1.24 -0.81 6.50
CA VAL A 157 -1.46 -0.27 5.17
C VAL A 157 -2.33 0.98 5.27
N MET A 158 -1.95 2.05 4.57
CA MET A 158 -2.84 3.18 4.34
C MET A 158 -2.97 3.41 2.84
N THR A 159 -4.18 3.30 2.31
CA THR A 159 -4.49 3.54 0.89
C THR A 159 -5.98 3.78 0.74
N LYS A 160 -6.40 4.53 -0.27
CA LYS A 160 -7.84 4.76 -0.46
C LYS A 160 -8.53 3.54 -1.07
N LEU A 161 -9.74 3.25 -0.58
CA LEU A 161 -10.46 2.02 -0.94
C LEU A 161 -11.49 2.23 -2.06
N VAL A 162 -11.58 1.24 -2.95
CA VAL A 162 -12.70 1.07 -3.88
C VAL A 162 -13.95 0.69 -3.08
N ILE A 163 -15.01 1.48 -3.28
CA ILE A 163 -16.34 1.25 -2.66
C ILE A 163 -17.25 0.53 -3.65
N ASP A 164 -17.50 1.18 -4.79
CA ASP A 164 -18.34 0.68 -5.88
C ASP A 164 -17.96 1.34 -7.21
N LYS A 165 -18.54 0.84 -8.31
CA LYS A 165 -18.26 1.33 -9.67
C LYS A 165 -18.70 2.79 -9.88
N ASP A 166 -19.80 3.22 -9.29
CA ASP A 166 -20.34 4.57 -9.48
C ASP A 166 -19.43 5.61 -8.81
N ARG A 167 -18.99 5.33 -7.58
CA ARG A 167 -17.99 6.13 -6.87
C ARG A 167 -16.66 6.11 -7.61
N PHE A 168 -16.20 4.94 -8.07
CA PHE A 168 -14.96 4.81 -8.82
C PHE A 168 -14.94 5.68 -10.08
N SER A 169 -16.05 5.73 -10.83
CA SER A 169 -16.15 6.52 -12.07
C SER A 169 -15.82 8.00 -11.88
N ASN A 170 -16.21 8.58 -10.74
CA ASN A 170 -15.98 9.99 -10.40
C ASN A 170 -14.77 10.22 -9.47
N TRP A 171 -14.07 9.15 -9.10
CA TRP A 171 -12.98 9.21 -8.14
C TRP A 171 -11.72 9.84 -8.74
N HIS A 172 -11.21 10.91 -8.14
CA HIS A 172 -9.97 11.56 -8.61
C HIS A 172 -8.74 10.68 -8.41
N TYR A 173 -8.72 9.82 -7.40
CA TYR A 173 -7.56 9.01 -7.04
C TYR A 173 -7.11 8.06 -8.16
N LYS A 174 -8.02 7.55 -9.00
CA LYS A 174 -7.64 6.75 -10.19
C LYS A 174 -7.01 7.58 -11.33
N SER A 175 -7.12 8.91 -11.26
CA SER A 175 -6.66 9.79 -12.34
C SER A 175 -5.14 9.96 -12.34
N ASP A 176 -4.48 9.61 -11.22
CA ASP A 176 -3.05 9.43 -11.19
C ASP A 176 -2.67 8.16 -11.97
N LEU A 177 -1.88 8.33 -13.02
CA LEU A 177 -1.49 7.23 -13.90
C LEU A 177 -0.50 6.25 -13.25
N THR A 178 0.16 6.65 -12.17
CA THR A 178 1.02 5.77 -11.37
C THR A 178 0.19 4.79 -10.53
N HIS A 179 -1.09 5.07 -10.26
CA HIS A 179 -1.97 4.14 -9.54
C HIS A 179 -2.45 3.07 -10.51
N VAL A 180 -2.11 1.81 -10.26
CA VAL A 180 -2.41 0.69 -11.15
C VAL A 180 -3.12 -0.46 -10.45
N SER A 181 -3.12 -0.48 -9.12
CA SER A 181 -3.79 -1.47 -8.28
C SER A 181 -4.70 -0.77 -7.28
N PHE A 182 -5.99 -1.13 -7.24
CA PHE A 182 -6.99 -0.45 -6.41
C PHE A 182 -7.70 -1.47 -5.52
N PHE A 183 -7.44 -1.36 -4.23
CA PHE A 183 -7.88 -2.31 -3.22
C PHE A 183 -9.25 -1.93 -2.65
N SER A 184 -9.98 -2.92 -2.17
CA SER A 184 -11.24 -2.76 -1.44
C SER A 184 -11.15 -3.47 -0.09
N GLN A 185 -12.11 -3.23 0.81
CA GLN A 185 -12.20 -4.03 2.03
C GLN A 185 -12.35 -5.53 1.71
N THR A 186 -13.05 -5.89 0.64
CA THR A 186 -13.20 -7.28 0.19
C THR A 186 -11.85 -7.87 -0.20
N THR A 187 -11.01 -7.09 -0.91
CA THR A 187 -9.66 -7.51 -1.30
C THR A 187 -8.78 -7.75 -0.08
N PHE A 188 -8.80 -6.84 0.89
CA PHE A 188 -8.01 -7.00 2.11
C PHE A 188 -8.50 -8.15 3.00
N LYS A 189 -9.82 -8.38 3.10
CA LYS A 189 -10.38 -9.55 3.78
C LYS A 189 -9.99 -10.86 3.10
N PHE A 190 -9.98 -10.88 1.76
CA PHE A 190 -9.50 -12.03 0.99
C PHE A 190 -8.04 -12.34 1.32
N LEU A 191 -7.16 -11.33 1.32
CA LEU A 191 -5.75 -11.52 1.65
C LEU A 191 -5.56 -12.02 3.09
N ALA A 192 -6.26 -11.40 4.05
CA ALA A 192 -6.21 -11.83 5.45
C ALA A 192 -6.60 -13.29 5.62
N GLN A 193 -7.71 -13.71 4.97
CA GLN A 193 -8.16 -15.10 5.01
C GLN A 193 -7.16 -16.05 4.33
N ARG A 194 -6.65 -15.69 3.15
CA ARG A 194 -5.70 -16.51 2.39
C ARG A 194 -4.42 -16.77 3.18
N ASP A 195 -3.92 -15.73 3.86
CA ASP A 195 -2.59 -15.73 4.46
C ASP A 195 -2.63 -15.92 5.99
N GLY A 196 -3.81 -16.20 6.56
CA GLY A 196 -3.99 -16.49 7.99
C GLY A 196 -3.76 -15.28 8.90
N LEU A 197 -3.97 -14.07 8.40
CA LEU A 197 -3.85 -12.82 9.16
C LEU A 197 -5.21 -12.41 9.74
N SER A 198 -5.22 -11.68 10.86
CA SER A 198 -6.39 -10.87 11.21
C SER A 198 -6.32 -9.54 10.47
N VAL A 199 -7.48 -8.90 10.22
CA VAL A 199 -7.55 -7.58 9.57
C VAL A 199 -8.58 -6.70 10.26
N GLU A 200 -8.20 -5.45 10.51
CA GLU A 200 -9.06 -4.41 11.07
C GLU A 200 -8.97 -3.14 10.22
N PHE A 201 -10.09 -2.43 10.12
CA PHE A 201 -10.23 -1.23 9.28
C PHE A 201 -10.50 -0.02 10.16
N PHE A 202 -9.72 1.04 9.97
CA PHE A 202 -9.83 2.30 10.70
C PHE A 202 -10.11 3.44 9.73
N GLY A 203 -11.17 4.21 10.02
CA GLY A 203 -11.60 5.27 9.11
C GLY A 203 -11.94 4.74 7.72
N ASN A 204 -11.44 5.41 6.67
CA ASN A 204 -11.75 5.08 5.28
C ASN A 204 -10.58 4.47 4.49
N ASP A 205 -9.39 4.47 5.07
CA ASP A 205 -8.15 4.20 4.32
C ASP A 205 -7.05 3.55 5.15
N VAL A 206 -7.24 3.25 6.43
CA VAL A 206 -6.24 2.56 7.26
C VAL A 206 -6.66 1.12 7.50
N ILE A 207 -5.74 0.19 7.26
CA ILE A 207 -5.93 -1.25 7.36
C ILE A 207 -4.77 -1.83 8.15
N LEU A 208 -5.06 -2.42 9.31
CA LEU A 208 -4.06 -3.10 10.12
C LEU A 208 -4.25 -4.61 10.02
N PHE A 209 -3.15 -5.32 9.77
CA PHE A 209 -3.10 -6.77 9.80
C PHE A 209 -2.25 -7.25 10.97
N LYS A 210 -2.72 -8.28 11.67
CA LYS A 210 -1.92 -8.99 12.68
C LYS A 210 -1.46 -10.32 12.12
N LYS A 211 -0.16 -10.58 12.20
CA LYS A 211 0.41 -11.89 11.92
C LYS A 211 0.28 -12.79 13.16
N PRO A 212 -0.17 -14.04 13.03
CA PRO A 212 -0.29 -14.96 14.17
C PRO A 212 1.07 -15.33 14.80
#